data_AF-A0A0S8JLP6-F1
#
_entry.id   AF-A0A0S8JLP6-F1
#
_cell.length_a   1.000
_cell.length_b   1.000
_cell.length_c   1.000
_cell.angle_alpha   90.00
_cell.angle_beta   90.00
_cell.angle_gamma   90.00
#
_symmetry.space_group_name_H-M   'P 1'
#
loop_
_entity.id
_entity.type
_entity.pdbx_description
1 polymer ?
#
loop_
_entity_poly.entity_id
_entity_poly.type
_entity_poly.pdbx_seq_one_letter_code
_entity_poly.pdbx_strand_id
1 'polypeptide(L)'
;MKQKKFVLIGAIVAMLASLLVFLGLVYAEEGAKGRSSYAPVVIMEDFAKVMSRMKAAKPTVMKRHMDLLNERYDLSNRPAKGVKMSGGKAIQEGVRAKPAKGMTWQKLAAMSPEEIREKDLFPAGFFPLPHPNHAEGGMVFPQFHIDEIKKQEERDLTRFDLDYDLPDHFLPEFPAPIYLTTRPDLGDVSQGKLVTIDNYYELFNGILNPKQLEGLRLLVTPFPQQQFNQTEDRRSERPSRGVTCFDCHANGHTNASTHLVGDIRPQEFRHRIDTPPLRGVNIQRLFGSQRALKTVEDFTEFEQRAAYFDGDPVIATKKGVNILERGSQVHFMAEFEALLDFPPAPKLRVNGMLDPEKATESEMRGQGLFFGKADCASCHPAPYYTDNLMHNMKVERFYKPRMINGRMASADGPIKTFPLRGIKDSPPYLHDGRLLTLEDTVEFFNLIMELNLTEQEKKDIVAFMRQL
;
A
#
# COMPACT_ATOMS: atom_id res chain seq x y z
N MET A 1 4.93 28.19 -50.75
CA MET A 1 4.18 27.27 -49.85
C MET A 1 4.96 26.78 -48.62
N LYS A 2 6.29 26.70 -48.61
CA LYS A 2 7.06 26.26 -47.43
C LYS A 2 7.12 27.28 -46.28
N GLN A 3 7.21 28.57 -46.58
CA GLN A 3 7.34 29.63 -45.56
C GLN A 3 6.10 29.81 -44.67
N LYS A 4 4.88 29.66 -45.21
CA LYS A 4 3.63 29.75 -44.43
C LYS A 4 3.43 28.59 -43.45
N LYS A 5 4.01 27.41 -43.71
CA LYS A 5 3.95 26.26 -42.78
C LYS A 5 4.82 26.46 -41.54
N PHE A 6 5.98 27.11 -41.68
CA PHE A 6 6.86 27.39 -40.53
C PHE A 6 6.26 28.42 -39.55
N VAL A 7 5.56 29.42 -40.08
CA VAL A 7 4.86 30.42 -39.24
C VAL A 7 3.70 29.78 -38.46
N LEU A 8 2.96 28.87 -39.09
CA LEU A 8 1.85 28.17 -38.44
C LEU A 8 2.32 27.21 -37.34
N ILE A 9 3.42 26.49 -37.57
CA ILE A 9 4.01 25.59 -36.56
C ILE A 9 4.58 26.41 -35.38
N GLY A 10 5.23 27.54 -35.65
CA GLY A 10 5.73 28.45 -34.61
C GLY A 10 4.60 29.01 -33.73
N ALA A 11 3.46 29.37 -34.34
CA ALA A 11 2.29 29.85 -33.61
C ALA A 11 1.65 28.76 -32.73
N ILE A 12 1.57 27.51 -33.21
CA ILE A 12 1.02 26.37 -32.45
C ILE A 12 1.95 26.00 -31.28
N VAL A 13 3.27 26.01 -31.48
CA VAL A 13 4.24 25.74 -30.41
C VAL A 13 4.22 26.86 -29.36
N ALA A 14 4.10 28.12 -29.77
CA ALA A 14 3.95 29.25 -28.84
C ALA A 14 2.62 29.17 -28.07
N MET A 15 1.53 28.72 -28.70
CA MET A 15 0.22 28.55 -28.06
C MET A 15 0.21 27.36 -27.08
N LEU A 16 0.88 26.25 -27.41
CA LEU A 16 1.06 25.11 -26.50
C LEU A 16 1.99 25.44 -25.33
N ALA A 17 3.07 26.19 -25.57
CA ALA A 17 3.98 26.64 -24.53
C ALA A 17 3.30 27.65 -23.58
N SER A 18 2.47 28.56 -24.11
CA SER A 18 1.67 29.47 -23.29
C SER A 18 0.53 28.76 -22.55
N LEU A 19 -0.06 27.69 -23.11
CA LEU A 19 -0.99 26.83 -22.37
C LEU A 19 -0.31 26.08 -21.22
N LEU A 20 0.90 25.55 -21.43
CA LEU A 20 1.71 24.89 -20.40
C LEU A 20 2.15 25.86 -19.30
N VAL A 21 2.47 27.10 -19.65
CA VAL A 21 2.79 28.17 -18.70
C VAL A 21 1.53 28.60 -17.92
N PHE A 22 0.36 28.67 -18.55
CA PHE A 22 -0.91 28.95 -17.86
C PHE A 22 -1.34 27.80 -16.94
N LEU A 23 -1.17 26.53 -17.34
CA LEU A 23 -1.40 25.37 -16.48
C LEU A 23 -0.44 25.32 -15.29
N GLY A 24 0.83 25.71 -15.48
CA GLY A 24 1.77 25.90 -14.39
C GLY A 24 1.41 27.05 -13.46
N LEU A 25 0.85 28.14 -13.99
CA LEU A 25 0.43 29.32 -13.22
C LEU A 25 -0.83 29.07 -12.40
N VAL A 26 -1.81 28.28 -12.86
CA VAL A 26 -3.03 27.99 -12.07
C VAL A 26 -2.72 27.06 -10.88
N TYR A 27 -1.80 26.10 -11.04
CA TYR A 27 -1.30 25.31 -9.91
C TYR A 27 -0.30 26.09 -9.03
N ALA A 28 0.38 27.10 -9.58
CA ALA A 28 1.23 28.02 -8.80
C ALA A 28 0.42 29.13 -8.08
N GLU A 29 -0.75 29.51 -8.58
CA GLU A 29 -1.66 30.49 -7.95
C GLU A 29 -2.34 29.93 -6.69
N GLU A 30 -2.52 28.60 -6.59
CA GLU A 30 -2.84 27.98 -5.29
C GLU A 30 -1.69 28.13 -4.28
N GLY A 31 -0.45 28.26 -4.75
CA GLY A 31 0.70 28.65 -3.93
C GLY A 31 0.77 30.14 -3.57
N ALA A 32 -0.05 31.00 -4.19
CA ALA A 32 -0.14 32.43 -3.89
C ALA A 32 -1.11 32.75 -2.74
N LYS A 33 -1.98 31.82 -2.36
CA LYS A 33 -2.65 31.85 -1.05
C LYS A 33 -1.73 31.15 -0.04
N GLY A 34 -1.44 31.82 1.07
CA GLY A 34 -0.46 31.35 2.06
C GLY A 34 -0.64 29.89 2.49
N ARG A 35 0.45 29.28 2.99
CA ARG A 35 0.46 27.90 3.50
C ARG A 35 -0.70 27.69 4.50
N SER A 36 -1.62 26.79 4.18
CA SER A 36 -2.77 26.41 5.01
C SER A 36 -2.73 24.92 5.34
N SER A 37 -3.17 24.55 6.54
CA SER A 37 -3.38 23.14 6.92
C SER A 37 -4.73 22.59 6.43
N TYR A 38 -5.67 23.47 6.06
CA TYR A 38 -7.00 23.11 5.58
C TYR A 38 -7.08 23.11 4.07
N ALA A 39 -7.80 22.13 3.52
CA ALA A 39 -8.17 22.13 2.11
C ALA A 39 -9.26 23.19 1.83
N PRO A 40 -9.41 23.63 0.56
CA PRO A 40 -10.47 24.56 0.19
C PRO A 40 -11.86 23.97 0.48
N VAL A 41 -12.61 24.60 1.38
CA VAL A 41 -13.99 24.18 1.73
C VAL A 41 -14.96 24.53 0.60
N VAL A 42 -14.81 25.72 0.03
CA VAL A 42 -15.64 26.21 -1.07
C VAL A 42 -14.95 25.92 -2.40
N ILE A 43 -15.64 25.16 -3.25
CA ILE A 43 -15.18 24.85 -4.60
C ILE A 43 -15.75 25.90 -5.55
N MET A 44 -14.86 26.66 -6.19
CA MET A 44 -15.23 27.75 -7.09
C MET A 44 -15.34 27.32 -8.55
N GLU A 45 -14.79 26.15 -8.90
CA GLU A 45 -14.86 25.57 -10.24
C GLU A 45 -16.03 24.59 -10.34
N ASP A 46 -16.78 24.65 -11.44
CA ASP A 46 -17.86 23.69 -11.70
C ASP A 46 -17.32 22.25 -11.84
N PHE A 47 -18.02 21.28 -11.25
CA PHE A 47 -17.58 19.88 -11.23
C PHE A 47 -17.38 19.31 -12.64
N ALA A 48 -18.25 19.63 -13.60
CA ALA A 48 -18.12 19.09 -14.95
C ALA A 48 -16.83 19.59 -15.62
N LYS A 49 -16.40 20.82 -15.32
CA LYS A 49 -15.11 21.37 -15.76
C LYS A 49 -13.94 20.66 -15.09
N VAL A 50 -13.98 20.48 -13.77
CA VAL A 50 -12.95 19.72 -13.02
C VAL A 50 -12.79 18.32 -13.58
N MET A 51 -13.89 17.58 -13.70
CA MET A 51 -13.90 16.21 -14.21
C MET A 51 -13.35 16.13 -15.64
N SER A 52 -13.80 17.02 -16.54
CA SER A 52 -13.31 17.06 -17.92
C SER A 52 -11.80 17.32 -18.00
N ARG A 53 -11.31 18.31 -17.25
CA ARG A 53 -9.88 18.66 -17.18
C ARG A 53 -9.03 17.50 -16.66
N MET A 54 -9.45 16.86 -15.57
CA MET A 54 -8.70 15.76 -14.96
C MET A 54 -8.74 14.48 -15.81
N LYS A 55 -9.89 14.16 -16.44
CA LYS A 55 -9.98 13.07 -17.43
C LYS A 55 -9.03 13.29 -18.61
N ALA A 56 -8.95 14.52 -19.11
CA ALA A 56 -8.03 14.86 -20.18
C ALA A 56 -6.55 14.75 -19.76
N ALA A 57 -6.24 15.02 -18.48
CA ALA A 57 -4.90 14.91 -17.93
C ALA A 57 -4.47 13.46 -17.58
N LYS A 58 -5.44 12.57 -17.31
CA LYS A 58 -5.22 11.19 -16.86
C LYS A 58 -4.18 10.42 -17.70
N PRO A 59 -4.22 10.40 -19.05
CA PRO A 59 -3.21 9.69 -19.85
C PRO A 59 -1.78 10.18 -19.61
N THR A 60 -1.60 11.49 -19.44
CA THR A 60 -0.29 12.10 -19.16
C THR A 60 0.21 11.76 -17.76
N VAL A 61 -0.69 11.78 -16.76
CA VAL A 61 -0.41 11.38 -15.38
C VAL A 61 0.04 9.92 -15.34
N MET A 62 -0.75 9.03 -15.94
CA MET A 62 -0.46 7.59 -15.97
C MET A 62 0.84 7.31 -16.73
N LYS A 63 1.07 7.94 -17.89
CA LYS A 63 2.32 7.77 -18.64
C LYS A 63 3.53 8.18 -17.80
N ARG A 64 3.50 9.35 -17.17
CA ARG A 64 4.62 9.84 -16.32
C ARG A 64 4.92 8.86 -15.19
N HIS A 65 3.89 8.30 -14.56
CA HIS A 65 4.07 7.36 -13.47
C HIS A 65 4.57 5.99 -13.96
N MET A 66 4.03 5.47 -15.07
CA MET A 66 4.50 4.21 -15.65
C MET A 66 5.93 4.31 -16.19
N ASP A 67 6.34 5.46 -16.74
CA ASP A 67 7.73 5.70 -17.13
C ASP A 67 8.65 5.59 -15.91
N LEU A 68 8.26 6.18 -14.77
CA LEU A 68 9.00 6.06 -13.50
C LEU A 68 9.10 4.61 -13.03
N LEU A 69 7.99 3.85 -13.04
CA LEU A 69 8.02 2.45 -12.62
C LEU A 69 8.90 1.60 -13.54
N ASN A 70 8.85 1.80 -14.86
CA ASN A 70 9.68 1.10 -15.83
C ASN A 70 11.17 1.48 -15.71
N GLU A 71 11.49 2.71 -15.32
CA GLU A 71 12.85 3.12 -14.99
C GLU A 71 13.38 2.36 -13.76
N ARG A 72 12.55 2.26 -12.72
CA ARG A 72 12.92 1.68 -11.41
C ARG A 72 12.98 0.16 -11.40
N TYR A 73 12.05 -0.48 -12.08
CA TYR A 73 11.76 -1.90 -11.91
C TYR A 73 11.71 -2.69 -13.21
N ASP A 74 11.97 -3.98 -13.09
CA ASP A 74 11.59 -4.99 -14.07
C ASP A 74 10.18 -5.50 -13.78
N LEU A 75 9.21 -4.97 -14.52
CA LEU A 75 7.78 -5.27 -14.37
C LEU A 75 7.33 -6.54 -15.13
N SER A 76 8.26 -7.39 -15.58
CA SER A 76 7.90 -8.62 -16.30
C SER A 76 7.35 -9.70 -15.35
N ASN A 77 6.34 -10.43 -15.82
CA ASN A 77 5.77 -11.56 -15.09
C ASN A 77 6.74 -12.75 -15.06
N ARG A 78 7.34 -13.03 -13.90
CA ARG A 78 8.17 -14.21 -13.66
C ARG A 78 7.71 -14.89 -12.37
N PRO A 79 6.76 -15.83 -12.46
CA PRO A 79 6.27 -16.54 -11.29
C PRO A 79 7.33 -17.51 -10.76
N ALA A 80 7.48 -17.53 -9.43
CA ALA A 80 8.30 -18.48 -8.70
C ALA A 80 7.81 -19.91 -8.93
N LYS A 81 8.73 -20.82 -9.27
CA LYS A 81 8.38 -22.23 -9.52
C LYS A 81 7.94 -22.90 -8.22
N GLY A 82 6.72 -23.43 -8.21
CA GLY A 82 6.20 -24.25 -7.10
C GLY A 82 5.85 -23.48 -5.82
N VAL A 83 5.93 -22.14 -5.83
CA VAL A 83 5.58 -21.29 -4.68
C VAL A 83 4.30 -20.51 -4.99
N LYS A 84 3.31 -20.62 -4.11
CA LYS A 84 2.00 -19.98 -4.24
C LYS A 84 1.59 -19.27 -2.96
N MET A 85 0.76 -18.25 -3.10
CA MET A 85 -0.03 -17.67 -2.01
C MET A 85 -1.01 -18.70 -1.48
N SER A 86 -1.60 -18.45 -0.30
CA SER A 86 -2.39 -19.44 0.42
C SER A 86 -3.67 -19.88 -0.32
N GLY A 87 -4.31 -19.00 -1.09
CA GLY A 87 -5.40 -19.31 -2.01
C GLY A 87 -4.95 -19.72 -3.42
N GLY A 88 -3.64 -19.84 -3.67
CA GLY A 88 -3.09 -20.52 -4.85
C GLY A 88 -2.54 -19.64 -5.97
N LYS A 89 -2.59 -18.30 -5.84
CA LYS A 89 -1.96 -17.38 -6.82
C LYS A 89 -0.44 -17.57 -6.83
N ALA A 90 0.18 -17.56 -8.01
CA ALA A 90 1.64 -17.64 -8.12
C ALA A 90 2.32 -16.36 -7.59
N ILE A 91 3.41 -16.52 -6.85
CA ILE A 91 4.22 -15.40 -6.32
C ILE A 91 5.29 -15.04 -7.34
N GLN A 92 5.67 -13.76 -7.44
CA GLN A 92 6.77 -13.32 -8.31
C GLN A 92 8.13 -13.55 -7.66
N GLU A 93 9.13 -13.98 -8.43
CA GLU A 93 10.50 -14.21 -7.93
C GLU A 93 11.51 -13.17 -8.44
N GLY A 94 12.67 -13.12 -7.79
CA GLY A 94 13.82 -12.32 -8.23
C GLY A 94 13.71 -10.83 -7.92
N VAL A 95 14.87 -10.20 -7.72
CA VAL A 95 14.99 -8.76 -7.46
C VAL A 95 14.54 -7.97 -8.69
N ARG A 96 13.52 -7.12 -8.51
CA ARG A 96 12.92 -6.31 -9.57
C ARG A 96 13.45 -4.90 -9.61
N ALA A 97 13.92 -4.37 -8.49
CA ALA A 97 14.68 -3.13 -8.49
C ALA A 97 15.91 -3.27 -9.40
N LYS A 98 16.21 -2.22 -10.15
CA LYS A 98 17.39 -2.18 -11.03
C LYS A 98 18.55 -1.49 -10.30
N PRO A 99 19.76 -2.09 -10.25
CA PRO A 99 20.93 -1.39 -9.76
C PRO A 99 21.27 -0.22 -10.70
N ALA A 100 21.97 0.79 -10.17
CA ALA A 100 22.47 1.91 -10.98
C ALA A 100 23.33 1.39 -12.15
N LYS A 101 23.36 2.14 -13.26
CA LYS A 101 24.07 1.73 -14.48
C LYS A 101 25.54 1.41 -14.19
N GLY A 102 25.97 0.20 -14.54
CA GLY A 102 27.36 -0.28 -14.33
C GLY A 102 27.64 -0.82 -12.92
N MET A 103 26.66 -0.77 -12.01
CA MET A 103 26.74 -1.38 -10.68
C MET A 103 26.16 -2.79 -10.67
N THR A 104 26.58 -3.57 -9.69
CA THR A 104 25.95 -4.84 -9.29
C THR A 104 25.56 -4.74 -7.82
N TRP A 105 24.67 -5.63 -7.37
CA TRP A 105 24.28 -5.69 -5.96
C TRP A 105 25.48 -5.89 -5.03
N GLN A 106 26.44 -6.73 -5.42
CA GLN A 106 27.65 -6.98 -4.63
C GLN A 106 28.56 -5.75 -4.57
N LYS A 107 28.68 -4.98 -5.67
CA LYS A 107 29.44 -3.72 -5.66
C LYS A 107 28.79 -2.70 -4.73
N LEU A 108 27.46 -2.59 -4.75
CA LEU A 108 26.74 -1.66 -3.88
C LEU A 108 26.86 -2.07 -2.41
N ALA A 109 26.72 -3.36 -2.09
CA ALA A 109 26.84 -3.86 -0.71
C ALA A 109 28.25 -3.65 -0.11
N ALA A 110 29.28 -3.56 -0.94
CA ALA A 110 30.66 -3.30 -0.51
C ALA A 110 30.98 -1.82 -0.27
N MET A 111 30.04 -0.90 -0.53
CA MET A 111 30.21 0.55 -0.37
C MET A 111 29.58 1.05 0.92
N SER A 112 30.15 2.10 1.51
CA SER A 112 29.49 2.76 2.64
C SER A 112 28.24 3.54 2.19
N PRO A 113 27.28 3.81 3.10
CA PRO A 113 26.13 4.63 2.77
C PRO A 113 26.50 6.03 2.26
N GLU A 114 27.56 6.63 2.81
CA GLU A 114 28.09 7.93 2.39
C GLU A 114 28.65 7.87 0.97
N GLU A 115 29.36 6.80 0.60
CA GLU A 115 29.85 6.64 -0.77
C GLU A 115 28.72 6.50 -1.77
N ILE A 116 27.69 5.69 -1.44
CA ILE A 116 26.49 5.53 -2.28
C ILE A 116 25.79 6.88 -2.46
N ARG A 117 25.66 7.64 -1.36
CA ARG A 117 25.05 8.97 -1.35
C ARG A 117 25.82 9.99 -2.18
N GLU A 118 27.13 10.06 -2.03
CA GLU A 118 27.95 11.06 -2.72
C GLU A 118 28.15 10.74 -4.21
N LYS A 119 28.20 9.46 -4.57
CA LYS A 119 28.30 9.02 -5.97
C LYS A 119 26.93 8.89 -6.68
N ASP A 120 25.83 9.20 -5.97
CA ASP A 120 24.45 9.07 -6.44
C ASP A 120 24.09 7.68 -6.98
N LEU A 121 24.47 6.63 -6.24
CA LEU A 121 24.34 5.23 -6.67
C LEU A 121 23.19 4.47 -6.00
N PHE A 122 22.36 5.15 -5.20
CA PHE A 122 21.23 4.49 -4.54
C PHE A 122 20.25 3.95 -5.60
N PRO A 123 19.89 2.66 -5.57
CA PRO A 123 19.01 2.07 -6.57
C PRO A 123 17.69 2.82 -6.69
N ALA A 124 17.30 3.16 -7.92
CA ALA A 124 16.10 3.96 -8.19
C ALA A 124 14.83 3.33 -7.59
N GLY A 125 14.73 2.00 -7.59
CA GLY A 125 13.63 1.24 -7.00
C GLY A 125 13.57 1.23 -5.47
N PHE A 126 14.61 1.71 -4.78
CA PHE A 126 14.63 1.77 -3.31
C PHE A 126 14.30 3.16 -2.76
N PHE A 127 14.25 4.19 -3.62
CA PHE A 127 13.67 5.47 -3.25
C PHE A 127 12.17 5.31 -2.92
N PRO A 128 11.63 6.16 -2.03
CA PRO A 128 10.22 6.15 -1.77
C PRO A 128 9.36 6.20 -3.02
N LEU A 129 8.28 5.42 -3.00
CA LEU A 129 7.39 5.28 -4.13
C LEU A 129 6.30 6.36 -4.06
N PRO A 130 6.29 7.35 -4.97
CA PRO A 130 5.23 8.35 -5.00
C PRO A 130 3.89 7.72 -5.37
N HIS A 131 2.81 8.28 -4.82
CA HIS A 131 1.46 8.11 -5.35
C HIS A 131 1.41 8.48 -6.85
N PRO A 132 0.61 7.79 -7.70
CA PRO A 132 0.60 8.00 -9.16
C PRO A 132 0.34 9.46 -9.57
N ASN A 133 -0.51 10.13 -8.80
CA ASN A 133 -0.75 11.57 -8.88
C ASN A 133 -0.54 12.23 -7.51
N HIS A 134 0.71 12.50 -7.12
CA HIS A 134 1.05 12.87 -5.74
C HIS A 134 0.41 14.18 -5.25
N ALA A 135 0.30 15.17 -6.14
CA ALA A 135 -0.33 16.45 -5.81
C ALA A 135 -1.81 16.29 -5.43
N GLU A 136 -2.52 15.35 -6.07
CA GLU A 136 -3.92 15.04 -5.75
C GLU A 136 -4.05 14.06 -4.57
N GLY A 137 -3.18 13.04 -4.50
CA GLY A 137 -3.25 11.98 -3.50
C GLY A 137 -4.53 11.15 -3.57
N GLY A 138 -4.98 10.68 -2.40
CA GLY A 138 -6.23 9.92 -2.25
C GLY A 138 -6.08 8.41 -2.30
N MET A 139 -7.19 7.69 -2.15
CA MET A 139 -7.24 6.23 -2.26
C MET A 139 -7.21 5.78 -3.74
N VAL A 140 -6.59 4.63 -4.02
CA VAL A 140 -6.56 3.99 -5.33
C VAL A 140 -6.70 2.48 -5.17
N PHE A 141 -7.64 1.89 -5.90
CA PHE A 141 -7.98 0.47 -5.84
C PHE A 141 -7.55 -0.26 -7.12
N PRO A 142 -7.08 -1.52 -7.05
CA PRO A 142 -6.82 -2.34 -8.23
C PRO A 142 -8.07 -2.59 -9.07
N GLN A 143 -7.89 -2.76 -10.38
CA GLN A 143 -9.02 -2.93 -11.32
C GLN A 143 -9.87 -4.17 -11.01
N PHE A 144 -9.24 -5.30 -10.65
CA PHE A 144 -9.98 -6.52 -10.31
C PHE A 144 -10.93 -6.31 -9.11
N HIS A 145 -10.60 -5.42 -8.18
CA HIS A 145 -11.43 -5.12 -7.01
C HIS A 145 -12.60 -4.24 -7.41
N ILE A 146 -12.34 -3.21 -8.22
CA ILE A 146 -13.37 -2.33 -8.79
C ILE A 146 -14.40 -3.16 -9.56
N ASP A 147 -13.94 -4.07 -10.42
CA ASP A 147 -14.81 -4.90 -11.25
C ASP A 147 -15.71 -5.82 -10.41
N GLU A 148 -15.17 -6.45 -9.35
CA GLU A 148 -15.94 -7.35 -8.50
C GLU A 148 -16.95 -6.59 -7.60
N ILE A 149 -16.57 -5.44 -7.03
CA ILE A 149 -17.51 -4.59 -6.27
C ILE A 149 -18.64 -4.08 -7.17
N LYS A 150 -18.31 -3.65 -8.38
CA LYS A 150 -19.31 -3.20 -9.36
C LYS A 150 -20.27 -4.32 -9.76
N LYS A 151 -19.76 -5.55 -9.87
CA LYS A 151 -20.56 -6.74 -10.18
C LYS A 151 -21.48 -7.15 -9.03
N GLN A 152 -21.02 -7.08 -7.78
CA GLN A 152 -21.84 -7.48 -6.62
C GLN A 152 -22.80 -6.37 -6.20
N GLU A 153 -22.29 -5.16 -5.93
CA GLU A 153 -23.04 -4.09 -5.23
C GLU A 153 -23.53 -2.95 -6.14
N GLU A 154 -23.20 -2.98 -7.44
CA GLU A 154 -23.35 -1.86 -8.39
C GLU A 154 -22.64 -0.56 -7.95
N ARG A 155 -21.75 -0.65 -6.95
CA ARG A 155 -20.92 0.45 -6.43
C ARG A 155 -19.66 0.57 -7.27
N ASP A 156 -19.29 1.79 -7.63
CA ASP A 156 -18.16 2.06 -8.53
C ASP A 156 -17.04 2.81 -7.80
N LEU A 157 -15.89 2.15 -7.66
CA LEU A 157 -14.67 2.67 -7.04
C LEU A 157 -13.68 3.27 -8.07
N THR A 158 -14.12 3.45 -9.31
CA THR A 158 -13.31 4.05 -10.37
C THR A 158 -13.04 5.53 -10.10
N ARG A 159 -11.78 5.92 -10.26
CA ARG A 159 -11.35 7.32 -10.31
C ARG A 159 -11.29 7.83 -11.75
N PHE A 160 -11.89 8.98 -12.00
CA PHE A 160 -11.84 9.59 -13.34
C PHE A 160 -10.48 10.22 -13.67
N ASP A 161 -9.62 10.43 -12.67
CA ASP A 161 -8.36 11.18 -12.81
C ASP A 161 -7.09 10.31 -12.88
N LEU A 162 -7.16 9.04 -12.47
CA LEU A 162 -6.04 8.09 -12.51
C LEU A 162 -6.52 6.63 -12.45
N ASP A 163 -5.61 5.69 -12.67
CA ASP A 163 -5.79 4.25 -12.47
C ASP A 163 -4.77 3.71 -11.46
N TYR A 164 -4.95 2.46 -11.04
CA TYR A 164 -3.95 1.75 -10.25
C TYR A 164 -2.66 1.51 -11.07
N ASP A 165 -1.52 1.48 -10.40
CA ASP A 165 -0.20 1.65 -11.02
C ASP A 165 0.62 0.38 -11.20
N LEU A 166 0.49 -0.59 -10.30
CA LEU A 166 1.26 -1.82 -10.35
C LEU A 166 0.52 -2.94 -11.12
N PRO A 167 1.23 -3.75 -11.92
CA PRO A 167 0.63 -4.90 -12.60
C PRO A 167 0.07 -5.96 -11.65
N ASP A 168 -1.08 -6.55 -12.00
CA ASP A 168 -1.80 -7.54 -11.18
C ASP A 168 -0.97 -8.72 -10.69
N HIS A 169 0.05 -9.13 -11.46
CA HIS A 169 0.89 -10.28 -11.09
C HIS A 169 1.80 -10.00 -9.89
N PHE A 170 2.02 -8.73 -9.53
CA PHE A 170 2.70 -8.32 -8.28
C PHE A 170 1.75 -8.10 -7.10
N LEU A 171 0.44 -8.16 -7.33
CA LEU A 171 -0.55 -7.86 -6.29
C LEU A 171 -0.93 -9.13 -5.52
N PRO A 172 -1.57 -9.00 -4.34
CA PRO A 172 -2.06 -10.13 -3.57
C PRO A 172 -3.06 -10.98 -4.37
N GLU A 173 -3.34 -12.16 -3.85
CA GLU A 173 -4.46 -12.95 -4.35
C GLU A 173 -5.79 -12.31 -4.03
N PHE A 174 -6.74 -12.50 -4.94
CA PHE A 174 -8.05 -11.89 -4.83
C PHE A 174 -9.15 -12.82 -5.36
N PRO A 175 -10.24 -13.04 -4.60
CA PRO A 175 -10.38 -12.67 -3.19
C PRO A 175 -9.44 -13.50 -2.30
N ALA A 176 -9.01 -12.93 -1.18
CA ALA A 176 -8.14 -13.61 -0.23
C ALA A 176 -8.94 -14.53 0.70
N PRO A 177 -8.39 -15.68 1.13
CA PRO A 177 -9.07 -16.56 2.07
C PRO A 177 -9.21 -15.92 3.46
N ILE A 178 -10.24 -16.31 4.22
CA ILE A 178 -10.45 -15.87 5.61
C ILE A 178 -10.25 -17.06 6.54
N TYR A 179 -9.34 -16.93 7.50
CA TYR A 179 -9.12 -17.90 8.56
C TYR A 179 -9.59 -17.30 9.89
N LEU A 180 -10.22 -18.11 10.73
CA LEU A 180 -10.75 -17.67 12.03
C LEU A 180 -9.99 -18.31 13.19
N THR A 181 -9.56 -17.50 14.14
CA THR A 181 -8.91 -17.99 15.38
C THR A 181 -9.84 -18.86 16.23
N THR A 182 -11.16 -18.67 16.13
CA THR A 182 -12.18 -19.40 16.89
C THR A 182 -12.66 -20.69 16.21
N ARG A 183 -12.43 -20.84 14.90
CA ARG A 183 -12.84 -22.00 14.09
C ARG A 183 -11.71 -22.44 13.15
N PRO A 184 -10.54 -22.83 13.69
CA PRO A 184 -9.41 -23.27 12.88
C PRO A 184 -9.70 -24.54 12.07
N ASP A 185 -10.76 -25.28 12.43
CA ASP A 185 -11.23 -26.48 11.74
C ASP A 185 -11.87 -26.21 10.37
N LEU A 186 -12.33 -24.98 10.12
CA LEU A 186 -13.09 -24.65 8.91
C LEU A 186 -12.24 -24.29 7.68
N GLY A 187 -10.95 -23.99 7.86
CA GLY A 187 -10.12 -23.47 6.77
C GLY A 187 -10.59 -22.10 6.28
N ASP A 188 -10.74 -21.92 4.97
CA ASP A 188 -11.22 -20.67 4.37
C ASP A 188 -12.74 -20.52 4.51
N VAL A 189 -13.18 -19.67 5.44
CA VAL A 189 -14.60 -19.39 5.67
C VAL A 189 -15.22 -18.43 4.64
N SER A 190 -14.43 -17.80 3.78
CA SER A 190 -14.94 -16.96 2.69
C SER A 190 -15.43 -17.78 1.48
N GLN A 191 -15.11 -19.09 1.45
CA GLN A 191 -15.42 -19.99 0.34
C GLN A 191 -14.93 -19.47 -1.02
N GLY A 192 -13.78 -18.78 -1.04
CA GLY A 192 -13.23 -18.15 -2.23
C GLY A 192 -14.06 -16.99 -2.81
N LYS A 193 -14.96 -16.38 -2.03
CA LYS A 193 -15.74 -15.20 -2.43
C LYS A 193 -15.20 -13.92 -1.79
N LEU A 194 -15.29 -12.80 -2.50
CA LEU A 194 -15.13 -11.49 -1.89
C LEU A 194 -16.32 -11.23 -0.96
N VAL A 195 -16.05 -10.95 0.30
CA VAL A 195 -17.07 -10.67 1.31
C VAL A 195 -17.51 -9.21 1.17
N THR A 196 -18.79 -9.01 0.95
CA THR A 196 -19.43 -7.72 0.72
C THR A 196 -20.71 -7.60 1.55
N ILE A 197 -21.34 -6.43 1.53
CA ILE A 197 -22.62 -6.23 2.21
C ILE A 197 -23.73 -7.15 1.69
N ASP A 198 -23.63 -7.64 0.44
CA ASP A 198 -24.65 -8.47 -0.19
C ASP A 198 -24.57 -9.95 0.22
N ASN A 199 -23.41 -10.42 0.69
CA ASN A 199 -23.19 -11.85 0.95
C ASN A 199 -22.65 -12.19 2.35
N TYR A 200 -22.22 -11.20 3.15
CA TYR A 200 -21.62 -11.47 4.47
C TYR A 200 -22.52 -12.31 5.38
N TYR A 201 -23.84 -12.06 5.37
CA TYR A 201 -24.77 -12.78 6.22
C TYR A 201 -24.89 -14.25 5.80
N GLU A 202 -25.05 -14.53 4.51
CA GLU A 202 -25.12 -15.90 3.98
C GLU A 202 -23.85 -16.68 4.31
N LEU A 203 -22.68 -16.06 4.15
CA LEU A 203 -21.39 -16.71 4.35
C LEU A 203 -21.09 -17.01 5.83
N PHE A 204 -21.49 -16.14 6.76
CA PHE A 204 -21.03 -16.20 8.15
C PHE A 204 -22.11 -16.52 9.18
N ASN A 205 -23.39 -16.57 8.80
CA ASN A 205 -24.45 -16.95 9.72
C ASN A 205 -24.28 -18.40 10.20
N GLY A 206 -24.27 -18.60 11.52
CA GLY A 206 -23.97 -19.90 12.14
C GLY A 206 -22.48 -20.20 12.33
N ILE A 207 -21.59 -19.38 11.78
CA ILE A 207 -20.14 -19.41 12.05
C ILE A 207 -19.78 -18.35 13.10
N LEU A 208 -20.26 -17.13 12.90
CA LEU A 208 -20.05 -16.00 13.82
C LEU A 208 -21.20 -15.89 14.81
N ASN A 209 -20.90 -15.40 16.02
CA ASN A 209 -21.95 -14.97 16.94
C ASN A 209 -22.63 -13.67 16.43
N PRO A 210 -23.81 -13.29 16.94
CA PRO A 210 -24.54 -12.12 16.43
C PRO A 210 -23.76 -10.79 16.50
N LYS A 211 -22.91 -10.61 17.52
CA LYS A 211 -22.10 -9.40 17.70
C LYS A 211 -20.98 -9.32 16.67
N GLN A 212 -20.30 -10.43 16.43
CA GLN A 212 -19.26 -10.56 15.41
C GLN A 212 -19.84 -10.38 14.00
N LEU A 213 -21.04 -10.91 13.76
CA LEU A 213 -21.74 -10.76 12.49
C LEU A 213 -22.13 -9.30 12.22
N GLU A 214 -22.55 -8.57 13.25
CA GLU A 214 -22.78 -7.11 13.15
C GLU A 214 -21.47 -6.33 12.94
N GLY A 215 -20.38 -6.74 13.60
CA GLY A 215 -19.05 -6.20 13.36
C GLY A 215 -18.62 -6.35 11.89
N LEU A 216 -18.78 -7.54 11.32
CA LEU A 216 -18.51 -7.79 9.90
C LEU A 216 -19.42 -6.94 9.00
N ARG A 217 -20.72 -6.85 9.29
CA ARG A 217 -21.65 -5.99 8.53
C ARG A 217 -21.14 -4.54 8.47
N LEU A 218 -20.67 -4.00 9.59
CA LEU A 218 -20.15 -2.64 9.68
C LEU A 218 -18.86 -2.47 8.85
N LEU A 219 -17.95 -3.46 8.86
CA LEU A 219 -16.71 -3.43 8.06
C LEU A 219 -16.96 -3.44 6.55
N VAL A 220 -18.06 -4.03 6.10
CA VAL A 220 -18.50 -4.03 4.70
C VAL A 220 -19.59 -2.98 4.39
N THR A 221 -19.89 -2.08 5.34
CA THR A 221 -20.82 -0.97 5.10
C THR A 221 -20.09 0.22 4.47
N PRO A 222 -20.57 0.80 3.34
CA PRO A 222 -19.90 1.91 2.70
C PRO A 222 -20.16 3.23 3.44
N PHE A 223 -19.10 4.04 3.60
CA PHE A 223 -19.14 5.38 4.18
C PHE A 223 -18.44 6.40 3.27
N PRO A 224 -18.90 7.67 3.25
CA PRO A 224 -18.24 8.73 2.49
C PRO A 224 -16.75 8.84 2.82
N GLN A 225 -15.95 9.10 1.80
CA GLN A 225 -14.50 9.28 1.89
C GLN A 225 -14.08 10.43 0.97
N GLN A 226 -12.89 11.00 1.18
CA GLN A 226 -12.37 12.16 0.47
C GLN A 226 -12.58 12.14 -1.06
N GLN A 227 -12.30 11.03 -1.74
CA GLN A 227 -12.47 10.85 -3.19
C GLN A 227 -13.82 10.24 -3.58
N PHE A 228 -14.44 9.50 -2.66
CA PHE A 228 -15.70 8.79 -2.87
C PHE A 228 -16.79 9.34 -1.96
N ASN A 229 -17.47 10.38 -2.44
CA ASN A 229 -18.53 11.07 -1.70
C ASN A 229 -19.53 11.71 -2.69
N GLN A 230 -20.45 12.49 -2.12
CA GLN A 230 -21.60 13.08 -2.80
C GLN A 230 -21.33 14.51 -3.31
N THR A 231 -20.26 15.17 -2.87
CA THR A 231 -19.96 16.57 -3.16
C THR A 231 -19.17 16.76 -4.45
N GLU A 232 -18.99 18.02 -4.85
CA GLU A 232 -18.37 18.47 -6.10
C GLU A 232 -16.83 18.37 -6.12
N ASP A 233 -16.20 17.92 -5.04
CA ASP A 233 -14.75 17.68 -4.95
C ASP A 233 -14.38 16.19 -4.95
N ARG A 234 -15.34 15.30 -5.23
CA ARG A 234 -15.10 13.87 -5.45
C ARG A 234 -14.17 13.58 -6.64
N ARG A 235 -13.70 12.33 -6.74
CA ARG A 235 -12.96 11.78 -7.89
C ARG A 235 -13.70 10.63 -8.59
N SER A 236 -14.94 10.38 -8.19
CA SER A 236 -15.89 9.50 -8.85
C SER A 236 -16.81 10.30 -9.79
N GLU A 237 -17.20 9.73 -10.93
CA GLU A 237 -18.02 10.45 -11.92
C GLU A 237 -19.41 10.79 -11.36
N ARG A 238 -20.06 9.77 -10.79
CA ARG A 238 -21.35 9.91 -10.10
C ARG A 238 -21.11 10.14 -8.60
N PRO A 239 -22.01 10.84 -7.91
CA PRO A 239 -22.02 10.86 -6.44
C PRO A 239 -21.89 9.43 -5.90
N SER A 240 -20.92 9.20 -5.03
CA SER A 240 -20.57 7.87 -4.54
C SER A 240 -21.17 7.59 -3.17
N ARG A 241 -21.56 6.33 -2.93
CA ARG A 241 -21.92 5.82 -1.59
C ARG A 241 -20.71 5.75 -0.66
N GLY A 242 -19.50 5.82 -1.21
CA GLY A 242 -18.25 5.79 -0.45
C GLY A 242 -17.53 4.44 -0.50
N VAL A 243 -16.67 4.21 0.50
CA VAL A 243 -15.82 3.03 0.63
C VAL A 243 -16.12 2.28 1.92
N THR A 244 -15.85 0.99 1.93
CA THR A 244 -15.91 0.11 3.11
C THR A 244 -14.51 -0.10 3.68
N CYS A 245 -14.39 -0.55 4.93
CA CYS A 245 -13.09 -0.96 5.48
C CYS A 245 -12.48 -2.10 4.62
N PHE A 246 -13.34 -3.02 4.16
CA PHE A 246 -12.95 -4.18 3.36
C PHE A 246 -12.68 -3.85 1.88
N ASP A 247 -12.86 -2.60 1.42
CA ASP A 247 -12.40 -2.22 0.07
C ASP A 247 -10.88 -2.11 0.01
N CYS A 248 -10.24 -1.63 1.08
CA CYS A 248 -8.79 -1.65 1.22
C CYS A 248 -8.32 -2.98 1.83
N HIS A 249 -9.06 -3.46 2.84
CA HIS A 249 -8.76 -4.72 3.54
C HIS A 249 -9.64 -5.88 3.05
N ALA A 250 -9.60 -6.17 1.75
CA ALA A 250 -10.40 -7.23 1.11
C ALA A 250 -10.30 -8.55 1.87
N ASN A 251 -11.44 -9.02 2.39
CA ASN A 251 -11.53 -10.23 3.23
C ASN A 251 -10.61 -10.20 4.47
N GLY A 252 -10.38 -9.02 5.07
CA GLY A 252 -9.43 -8.87 6.17
C GLY A 252 -7.96 -8.99 5.77
N HIS A 253 -7.68 -9.18 4.48
CA HIS A 253 -6.35 -9.20 3.87
C HIS A 253 -6.16 -7.95 2.99
N THR A 254 -4.98 -7.77 2.43
CA THR A 254 -4.71 -6.66 1.53
C THR A 254 -5.04 -7.04 0.09
N ASN A 255 -5.51 -6.06 -0.70
CA ASN A 255 -5.53 -6.12 -2.16
C ASN A 255 -4.47 -5.18 -2.78
N ALA A 256 -3.54 -4.67 -1.97
CA ALA A 256 -2.55 -3.64 -2.30
C ALA A 256 -3.15 -2.27 -2.68
N SER A 257 -4.39 -1.97 -2.27
CA SER A 257 -4.91 -0.61 -2.37
C SER A 257 -3.98 0.36 -1.65
N THR A 258 -3.80 1.54 -2.23
CA THR A 258 -2.87 2.53 -1.68
C THR A 258 -3.59 3.82 -1.34
N HIS A 259 -3.02 4.53 -0.38
CA HIS A 259 -3.47 5.86 0.00
C HIS A 259 -2.27 6.80 0.20
N LEU A 260 -2.55 8.08 0.39
CA LEU A 260 -1.56 9.08 0.76
C LEU A 260 -1.86 9.52 2.19
N VAL A 261 -0.92 9.34 3.11
CA VAL A 261 -1.17 9.55 4.55
C VAL A 261 -1.70 10.94 4.84
N GLY A 262 -2.79 11.04 5.60
CA GLY A 262 -3.46 12.32 5.90
C GLY A 262 -2.71 13.23 6.87
N ASP A 263 -1.64 12.78 7.50
CA ASP A 263 -1.07 13.40 8.69
C ASP A 263 0.23 14.17 8.52
N ILE A 264 0.83 14.09 7.34
CA ILE A 264 2.06 14.80 7.02
C ILE A 264 1.72 16.04 6.17
N ARG A 265 2.43 17.14 6.41
CA ARG A 265 2.37 18.38 5.62
C ARG A 265 3.79 18.95 5.47
N PRO A 266 4.08 19.69 4.38
CA PRO A 266 3.21 19.97 3.23
C PRO A 266 3.01 18.74 2.32
N GLN A 267 2.15 18.87 1.30
CA GLN A 267 1.67 17.76 0.45
C GLN A 267 2.81 16.90 -0.11
N GLU A 268 3.92 17.51 -0.53
CA GLU A 268 5.05 16.79 -1.12
C GLU A 268 5.76 15.83 -0.16
N PHE A 269 5.58 15.96 1.16
CA PHE A 269 6.15 15.04 2.14
C PHE A 269 5.20 13.93 2.54
N ARG A 270 3.93 13.96 2.13
CA ARG A 270 3.00 12.89 2.47
C ARG A 270 3.49 11.57 1.87
N HIS A 271 3.51 10.53 2.68
CA HIS A 271 3.90 9.21 2.21
C HIS A 271 2.75 8.54 1.46
N ARG A 272 3.08 7.85 0.37
CA ARG A 272 2.25 6.73 -0.09
C ARG A 272 2.27 5.69 1.02
N ILE A 273 1.13 5.08 1.29
CA ILE A 273 1.03 3.90 2.13
C ILE A 273 0.36 2.78 1.35
N ASP A 274 0.90 1.58 1.52
CA ASP A 274 0.23 0.34 1.16
C ASP A 274 -0.67 -0.14 2.30
N THR A 275 -1.71 -0.90 1.97
CA THR A 275 -2.66 -1.42 2.94
C THR A 275 -2.17 -2.77 3.52
N PRO A 276 -2.04 -2.94 4.84
CA PRO A 276 -1.69 -4.25 5.44
C PRO A 276 -2.91 -5.20 5.64
N PRO A 277 -2.69 -6.52 5.91
CA PRO A 277 -3.59 -7.27 6.76
C PRO A 277 -4.06 -6.69 8.06
N LEU A 278 -5.34 -6.98 8.24
CA LEU A 278 -5.96 -7.12 9.54
C LEU A 278 -5.78 -8.54 10.11
N ARG A 279 -5.29 -9.52 9.33
CA ARG A 279 -4.89 -10.84 9.85
C ARG A 279 -3.90 -10.69 11.01
N GLY A 280 -4.22 -11.31 12.14
CA GLY A 280 -3.41 -11.29 13.36
C GLY A 280 -3.36 -9.94 14.08
N VAL A 281 -4.35 -9.06 13.90
CA VAL A 281 -4.39 -7.80 14.69
C VAL A 281 -4.52 -8.03 16.19
N ASN A 282 -5.07 -9.17 16.61
CA ASN A 282 -5.19 -9.56 18.02
C ASN A 282 -3.84 -9.63 18.77
N ILE A 283 -2.74 -9.93 18.06
CA ILE A 283 -1.39 -9.96 18.65
C ILE A 283 -0.65 -8.62 18.57
N GLN A 284 -1.26 -7.61 17.93
CA GLN A 284 -0.62 -6.31 17.72
C GLN A 284 -0.86 -5.36 18.90
N ARG A 285 0.09 -4.43 19.13
CA ARG A 285 0.04 -3.44 20.22
C ARG A 285 0.32 -1.99 19.80
N LEU A 286 0.61 -1.80 18.51
CA LEU A 286 0.76 -0.50 17.87
C LEU A 286 -0.06 -0.52 16.57
N PHE A 287 -0.81 0.52 16.28
CA PHE A 287 -1.65 0.62 15.09
C PHE A 287 -1.38 1.92 14.35
N GLY A 288 -1.39 1.85 13.02
CA GLY A 288 -0.84 2.89 12.14
C GLY A 288 0.68 2.78 11.98
N SER A 289 1.17 3.02 10.76
CA SER A 289 2.59 2.83 10.42
C SER A 289 3.52 3.79 11.18
N GLN A 290 3.08 5.03 11.42
CA GLN A 290 3.87 6.08 12.09
C GLN A 290 3.18 6.66 13.32
N ARG A 291 2.10 6.02 13.78
CA ARG A 291 1.27 6.48 14.90
C ARG A 291 1.30 5.48 16.03
N ALA A 292 1.39 5.98 17.25
CA ALA A 292 1.45 5.12 18.43
C ALA A 292 0.05 4.80 18.99
N LEU A 293 -0.94 4.55 18.12
CA LEU A 293 -2.28 4.12 18.55
C LEU A 293 -2.17 2.72 19.16
N LYS A 294 -2.89 2.46 20.25
CA LYS A 294 -2.60 1.29 21.12
C LYS A 294 -3.59 0.15 20.95
N THR A 295 -4.76 0.42 20.39
CA THR A 295 -5.82 -0.57 20.19
C THR A 295 -6.34 -0.50 18.76
N VAL A 296 -6.96 -1.58 18.28
CA VAL A 296 -7.60 -1.59 16.97
C VAL A 296 -8.80 -0.64 16.97
N GLU A 297 -9.51 -0.52 18.10
CA GLU A 297 -10.60 0.42 18.31
C GLU A 297 -10.18 1.88 18.10
N ASP A 298 -9.02 2.28 18.67
CA ASP A 298 -8.49 3.64 18.45
C ASP A 298 -8.16 3.88 16.98
N PHE A 299 -7.68 2.84 16.29
CA PHE A 299 -7.38 2.90 14.87
C PHE A 299 -8.66 3.00 14.03
N THR A 300 -9.68 2.21 14.32
CA THR A 300 -10.99 2.26 13.65
C THR A 300 -11.64 3.64 13.77
N GLU A 301 -11.60 4.28 14.96
CA GLU A 301 -12.07 5.65 15.12
C GLU A 301 -11.23 6.66 14.34
N PHE A 302 -9.90 6.49 14.34
CA PHE A 302 -8.99 7.35 13.59
C PHE A 302 -9.21 7.27 12.07
N GLU A 303 -9.43 6.08 11.53
CA GLU A 303 -9.66 5.88 10.10
C GLU A 303 -10.86 6.70 9.62
N GLN A 304 -12.00 6.55 10.29
CA GLN A 304 -13.24 7.25 9.92
C GLN A 304 -13.21 8.76 10.20
N ARG A 305 -12.51 9.20 11.25
CA ARG A 305 -12.52 10.63 11.64
C ARG A 305 -11.40 11.44 10.99
N ALA A 306 -10.33 10.81 10.54
CA ALA A 306 -9.14 11.50 10.06
C ALA A 306 -8.61 10.91 8.74
N ALA A 307 -8.24 9.63 8.70
CA ALA A 307 -7.55 9.07 7.53
C ALA A 307 -8.40 9.18 6.25
N TYR A 308 -9.70 8.88 6.34
CA TYR A 308 -10.65 8.96 5.23
C TYR A 308 -10.80 10.36 4.63
N PHE A 309 -10.37 11.40 5.34
CA PHE A 309 -10.52 12.80 4.96
C PHE A 309 -9.19 13.55 4.96
N ASP A 310 -8.09 12.84 4.72
CA ASP A 310 -6.74 13.40 4.65
C ASP A 310 -6.33 14.21 5.91
N GLY A 311 -6.88 13.84 7.08
CA GLY A 311 -6.65 14.55 8.33
C GLY A 311 -7.35 15.91 8.47
N ASP A 312 -8.28 16.25 7.57
CA ASP A 312 -9.02 17.52 7.60
C ASP A 312 -10.46 17.32 8.15
N PRO A 313 -10.73 17.68 9.42
CA PRO A 313 -12.04 17.48 10.04
C PRO A 313 -13.13 18.43 9.48
N VAL A 314 -12.74 19.55 8.87
CA VAL A 314 -13.70 20.49 8.26
C VAL A 314 -14.25 19.89 6.97
N ILE A 315 -13.37 19.31 6.15
CA ILE A 315 -13.76 18.59 4.95
C ILE A 315 -14.53 17.31 5.30
N ALA A 316 -14.11 16.60 6.35
CA ALA A 316 -14.86 15.46 6.87
C ALA A 316 -16.31 15.83 7.18
N THR A 317 -16.52 16.95 7.88
CA THR A 317 -17.86 17.45 8.20
C THR A 317 -18.65 17.80 6.93
N LYS A 318 -18.03 18.51 5.97
CA LYS A 318 -18.65 18.86 4.67
C LYS A 318 -19.17 17.61 3.94
N LYS A 319 -18.41 16.50 4.00
CA LYS A 319 -18.66 15.27 3.24
C LYS A 319 -19.53 14.24 3.97
N GLY A 320 -19.98 14.55 5.19
CA GLY A 320 -20.81 13.64 5.97
C GLY A 320 -20.00 12.53 6.65
N VAL A 321 -18.94 12.91 7.37
CA VAL A 321 -18.16 11.99 8.23
C VAL A 321 -19.07 11.12 9.09
N ASN A 322 -18.76 9.82 9.12
CA ASN A 322 -19.47 8.88 9.96
C ASN A 322 -18.77 8.75 11.33
N ILE A 323 -19.33 9.40 12.35
CA ILE A 323 -18.82 9.31 13.72
C ILE A 323 -19.37 8.04 14.36
N LEU A 324 -18.55 6.99 14.36
CA LEU A 324 -18.89 5.72 14.99
C LEU A 324 -18.98 5.85 16.52
N GLU A 325 -20.01 5.22 17.10
CA GLU A 325 -20.16 5.05 18.54
C GLU A 325 -19.24 3.92 19.03
N ARG A 326 -18.48 4.17 20.09
CA ARG A 326 -17.38 3.31 20.50
C ARG A 326 -17.86 1.99 21.14
N GLY A 327 -18.87 2.04 22.01
CA GLY A 327 -19.34 0.91 22.80
C GLY A 327 -20.07 -0.18 22.00
N SER A 328 -20.61 0.19 20.84
CA SER A 328 -21.33 -0.71 19.94
C SER A 328 -20.61 -0.87 18.61
N GLN A 329 -20.50 0.17 17.79
CA GLN A 329 -20.03 0.01 16.42
C GLN A 329 -18.53 -0.32 16.36
N VAL A 330 -17.70 0.50 17.02
CA VAL A 330 -16.24 0.29 17.03
C VAL A 330 -15.88 -1.03 17.69
N HIS A 331 -16.44 -1.30 18.88
CA HIS A 331 -16.17 -2.55 19.59
C HIS A 331 -16.60 -3.78 18.77
N PHE A 332 -17.70 -3.74 18.03
CA PHE A 332 -18.17 -4.92 17.28
C PHE A 332 -17.25 -5.19 16.09
N MET A 333 -16.83 -4.14 15.37
CA MET A 333 -15.83 -4.27 14.30
C MET A 333 -14.52 -4.84 14.84
N ALA A 334 -13.99 -4.27 15.91
CA ALA A 334 -12.76 -4.72 16.56
C ALA A 334 -12.82 -6.20 16.99
N GLU A 335 -13.97 -6.65 17.51
CA GLU A 335 -14.15 -8.05 17.90
C GLU A 335 -14.05 -8.98 16.69
N PHE A 336 -14.65 -8.63 15.55
CA PHE A 336 -14.52 -9.42 14.33
C PHE A 336 -13.09 -9.35 13.76
N GLU A 337 -12.48 -8.17 13.70
CA GLU A 337 -11.11 -7.98 13.21
C GLU A 337 -10.12 -8.85 14.02
N ALA A 338 -10.30 -8.95 15.34
CA ALA A 338 -9.49 -9.80 16.21
C ALA A 338 -9.64 -11.32 15.96
N LEU A 339 -10.64 -11.75 15.19
CA LEU A 339 -10.80 -13.15 14.78
C LEU A 339 -10.02 -13.50 13.53
N LEU A 340 -9.62 -12.52 12.72
CA LEU A 340 -8.91 -12.74 11.46
C LEU A 340 -7.54 -13.33 11.76
N ASP A 341 -7.36 -14.62 11.50
CA ASP A 341 -6.12 -15.34 11.76
C ASP A 341 -5.13 -15.24 10.59
N PHE A 342 -3.88 -15.56 10.88
CA PHE A 342 -2.85 -15.77 9.87
C PHE A 342 -3.18 -17.00 9.00
N PRO A 343 -2.69 -17.06 7.76
CA PRO A 343 -2.76 -18.27 6.97
C PRO A 343 -2.01 -19.44 7.66
N PRO A 344 -2.45 -20.69 7.43
CA PRO A 344 -1.74 -21.86 7.94
C PRO A 344 -0.28 -21.90 7.49
N ALA A 345 0.64 -22.19 8.43
CA ALA A 345 2.02 -22.47 8.10
C ALA A 345 2.43 -23.86 8.61
N PRO A 346 2.24 -24.90 7.79
CA PRO A 346 2.34 -26.30 8.23
C PRO A 346 3.76 -26.72 8.63
N LYS A 347 4.78 -25.94 8.25
CA LYS A 347 6.19 -26.16 8.59
C LYS A 347 6.63 -25.48 9.88
N LEU A 348 5.82 -24.60 10.49
CA LEU A 348 6.16 -23.97 11.77
C LEU A 348 5.65 -24.79 12.94
N ARG A 349 6.44 -24.83 14.01
CA ARG A 349 6.05 -25.34 15.33
C ARG A 349 5.37 -24.23 16.14
N VAL A 350 4.84 -24.58 17.31
CA VAL A 350 4.11 -23.64 18.20
C VAL A 350 4.97 -22.43 18.62
N ASN A 351 6.29 -22.60 18.72
CA ASN A 351 7.21 -21.52 19.02
C ASN A 351 7.54 -20.62 17.81
N GLY A 352 6.88 -20.85 16.67
CA GLY A 352 7.12 -20.16 15.40
C GLY A 352 8.32 -20.68 14.61
N MET A 353 9.16 -21.56 15.16
CA MET A 353 10.34 -22.06 14.44
C MET A 353 9.99 -23.20 13.49
N LEU A 354 10.75 -23.37 12.43
CA LEU A 354 10.64 -24.51 11.51
C LEU A 354 10.72 -25.84 12.26
N ASP A 355 9.93 -26.78 11.77
CA ASP A 355 9.99 -28.21 12.06
C ASP A 355 11.06 -28.85 11.14
N PRO A 356 12.18 -29.35 11.69
CA PRO A 356 13.24 -29.98 10.90
C PRO A 356 12.79 -31.18 10.07
N GLU A 357 11.69 -31.85 10.45
CA GLU A 357 11.15 -33.00 9.71
C GLU A 357 10.38 -32.59 8.45
N LYS A 358 9.93 -31.33 8.38
CA LYS A 358 9.12 -30.79 7.26
C LYS A 358 9.86 -29.76 6.42
N ALA A 359 10.85 -29.10 7.01
CA ALA A 359 11.62 -28.05 6.36
C ALA A 359 12.72 -28.62 5.47
N THR A 360 12.97 -27.93 4.36
CA THR A 360 14.12 -28.19 3.50
C THR A 360 15.39 -27.64 4.12
N GLU A 361 16.55 -28.11 3.69
CA GLU A 361 17.84 -27.58 4.15
C GLU A 361 18.00 -26.08 3.86
N SER A 362 17.48 -25.59 2.72
CA SER A 362 17.52 -24.16 2.36
C SER A 362 16.69 -23.32 3.33
N GLU A 363 15.48 -23.78 3.69
CA GLU A 363 14.64 -23.13 4.69
C GLU A 363 15.30 -23.13 6.07
N MET A 364 15.94 -24.23 6.46
CA MET A 364 16.65 -24.33 7.74
C MET A 364 17.86 -23.40 7.81
N ARG A 365 18.67 -23.31 6.74
CA ARG A 365 19.76 -22.32 6.64
C ARG A 365 19.21 -20.89 6.67
N GLY A 366 18.11 -20.65 5.96
CA GLY A 366 17.40 -19.38 5.94
C GLY A 366 16.98 -18.92 7.33
N GLN A 367 16.41 -19.83 8.12
CA GLN A 367 16.09 -19.56 9.52
C GLN A 367 17.36 -19.25 10.33
N GLY A 368 18.43 -20.03 10.18
CA GLY A 368 19.70 -19.77 10.87
C GLY A 368 20.27 -18.38 10.55
N LEU A 369 20.16 -17.94 9.29
CA LEU A 369 20.55 -16.59 8.87
C LEU A 369 19.63 -15.51 9.45
N PHE A 370 18.32 -15.73 9.42
CA PHE A 370 17.31 -14.79 9.92
C PHE A 370 17.51 -14.44 11.41
N PHE A 371 17.85 -15.44 12.23
CA PHE A 371 18.15 -15.29 13.66
C PHE A 371 19.64 -15.02 13.95
N GLY A 372 20.47 -14.90 12.92
CA GLY A 372 21.92 -14.77 13.03
C GLY A 372 22.43 -13.64 12.15
N LYS A 373 23.22 -13.98 11.13
CA LYS A 373 23.95 -13.00 10.29
C LYS A 373 23.05 -11.91 9.68
N ALA A 374 21.82 -12.24 9.30
CA ALA A 374 20.91 -11.28 8.67
C ALA A 374 20.19 -10.37 9.68
N ASP A 375 20.32 -10.66 10.98
CA ASP A 375 19.79 -9.89 12.11
C ASP A 375 18.31 -9.50 12.00
N CYS A 376 17.51 -10.26 11.24
CA CYS A 376 16.11 -9.93 11.00
C CYS A 376 15.29 -10.07 12.29
N ALA A 377 15.64 -11.05 13.13
CA ALA A 377 14.94 -11.37 14.36
C ALA A 377 15.09 -10.34 15.49
N SER A 378 16.01 -9.38 15.39
CA SER A 378 16.15 -8.31 16.37
C SER A 378 14.90 -7.42 16.44
N CYS A 379 14.25 -7.20 15.29
CA CYS A 379 12.96 -6.53 15.18
C CYS A 379 11.80 -7.53 14.95
N HIS A 380 12.05 -8.65 14.28
CA HIS A 380 11.04 -9.65 13.94
C HIS A 380 11.19 -10.97 14.71
N PRO A 381 11.06 -11.00 16.05
CA PRO A 381 11.16 -12.23 16.83
C PRO A 381 9.95 -13.15 16.61
N ALA A 382 10.20 -14.46 16.63
CA ALA A 382 9.15 -15.48 16.65
C ALA A 382 8.26 -15.34 17.92
N PRO A 383 6.99 -15.80 17.89
CA PRO A 383 6.36 -16.59 16.82
C PRO A 383 5.62 -15.77 15.76
N TYR A 384 5.39 -14.48 15.99
CA TYR A 384 4.61 -13.62 15.07
C TYR A 384 5.48 -12.72 14.20
N TYR A 385 6.80 -12.76 14.42
CA TYR A 385 7.80 -12.01 13.63
C TYR A 385 7.53 -10.51 13.67
N THR A 386 7.30 -10.00 14.87
CA THR A 386 7.19 -8.57 15.19
C THR A 386 7.47 -8.38 16.68
N ASP A 387 8.18 -7.32 17.00
CA ASP A 387 8.40 -6.87 18.38
C ASP A 387 7.33 -5.88 18.85
N ASN A 388 6.39 -5.52 17.98
CA ASN A 388 5.39 -4.46 18.22
C ASN A 388 6.01 -3.10 18.58
N LEU A 389 7.20 -2.78 18.07
CA LEU A 389 7.86 -1.48 18.22
C LEU A 389 7.90 -0.72 16.89
N MET A 390 8.49 0.47 16.94
CA MET A 390 8.81 1.27 15.75
C MET A 390 10.32 1.44 15.64
N HIS A 391 10.82 1.35 14.43
CA HIS A 391 12.25 1.52 14.12
C HIS A 391 12.43 2.52 13.00
N ASN A 392 13.47 3.35 13.11
CA ASN A 392 13.89 4.23 12.02
C ASN A 392 15.07 3.59 11.28
N MET A 393 14.82 3.14 10.05
CA MET A 393 15.84 2.53 9.18
C MET A 393 16.88 3.54 8.67
N LYS A 394 16.63 4.85 8.80
CA LYS A 394 17.51 5.94 8.36
C LYS A 394 17.96 5.79 6.90
N VAL A 395 17.03 5.45 6.01
CA VAL A 395 17.30 5.16 4.59
C VAL A 395 17.83 6.41 3.86
N GLU A 396 17.45 7.59 4.31
CA GLU A 396 17.92 8.88 3.80
C GLU A 396 19.44 9.08 3.88
N ARG A 397 20.17 8.25 4.65
CA ARG A 397 21.64 8.30 4.68
C ARG A 397 22.28 7.85 3.36
N PHE A 398 21.54 7.14 2.50
CA PHE A 398 22.03 6.64 1.21
C PHE A 398 21.81 7.60 0.03
N TYR A 399 21.07 8.70 0.21
CA TYR A 399 20.75 9.60 -0.90
C TYR A 399 20.57 11.06 -0.47
N LYS A 400 20.72 11.98 -1.42
CA LYS A 400 20.43 13.40 -1.23
C LYS A 400 18.94 13.65 -1.49
N PRO A 401 18.25 14.48 -0.67
CA PRO A 401 16.83 14.75 -0.86
C PRO A 401 16.52 15.25 -2.27
N ARG A 402 15.43 14.75 -2.86
CA ARG A 402 15.03 15.13 -4.23
C ARG A 402 13.53 14.94 -4.46
N MET A 403 12.99 15.73 -5.37
CA MET A 403 11.61 15.60 -5.81
C MET A 403 11.48 14.45 -6.82
N ILE A 404 10.54 13.53 -6.59
CA ILE A 404 10.26 12.40 -7.47
C ILE A 404 8.75 12.34 -7.69
N ASN A 405 8.32 12.68 -8.91
CA ASN A 405 6.90 12.67 -9.32
C ASN A 405 5.97 13.38 -8.31
N GLY A 406 6.42 14.52 -7.77
CA GLY A 406 5.68 15.32 -6.80
C GLY A 406 5.87 14.93 -5.32
N ARG A 407 6.53 13.81 -5.02
CA ARG A 407 6.94 13.43 -3.65
C ARG A 407 8.37 13.88 -3.38
N MET A 408 8.62 14.57 -2.28
CA MET A 408 9.95 14.81 -1.75
C MET A 408 10.48 13.51 -1.12
N ALA A 409 11.49 12.90 -1.72
CA ALA A 409 12.27 11.83 -1.09
C ALA A 409 13.21 12.44 -0.05
N SER A 410 12.99 12.13 1.22
CA SER A 410 13.73 12.64 2.39
C SER A 410 13.68 11.60 3.51
N ALA A 411 13.84 11.99 4.77
CA ALA A 411 13.68 11.09 5.92
C ALA A 411 12.23 10.63 6.09
N ASP A 412 12.03 9.31 6.16
CA ASP A 412 10.71 8.71 6.40
C ASP A 412 10.39 8.66 7.92
N GLY A 413 11.41 8.61 8.80
CA GLY A 413 11.24 8.50 10.25
C GLY A 413 10.95 7.06 10.73
N PRO A 414 10.52 6.88 11.99
CA PRO A 414 10.22 5.56 12.53
C PRO A 414 8.94 4.98 11.91
N ILE A 415 9.01 3.70 11.53
CA ILE A 415 7.88 2.90 11.05
C ILE A 415 7.70 1.70 11.98
N LYS A 416 6.46 1.31 12.26
CA LYS A 416 6.14 0.09 13.00
C LYS A 416 6.72 -1.16 12.32
N THR A 417 7.24 -2.10 13.11
CA THR A 417 7.51 -3.47 12.66
C THR A 417 6.21 -4.23 12.37
N PHE A 418 5.93 -4.49 11.10
CA PHE A 418 4.79 -5.33 10.69
C PHE A 418 5.06 -6.82 10.96
N PRO A 419 4.06 -7.62 11.37
CA PRO A 419 4.20 -9.08 11.45
C PRO A 419 4.60 -9.69 10.10
N LEU A 420 5.46 -10.72 10.12
CA LEU A 420 5.84 -11.46 8.89
C LEU A 420 5.10 -12.79 8.72
N ARG A 421 4.19 -13.15 9.63
CA ARG A 421 3.31 -14.31 9.44
C ARG A 421 2.42 -14.10 8.22
N GLY A 422 2.46 -15.03 7.27
CA GLY A 422 1.76 -14.95 5.99
C GLY A 422 2.37 -13.96 4.99
N ILE A 423 3.61 -13.51 5.17
CA ILE A 423 4.23 -12.44 4.36
C ILE A 423 4.20 -12.74 2.86
N LYS A 424 4.27 -14.01 2.46
CA LYS A 424 4.23 -14.39 1.04
C LYS A 424 2.90 -14.04 0.35
N ASP A 425 1.83 -13.81 1.11
CA ASP A 425 0.49 -13.55 0.59
C ASP A 425 0.20 -12.04 0.40
N SER A 426 1.07 -11.13 0.86
CA SER A 426 0.83 -9.68 0.87
C SER A 426 1.89 -8.85 0.12
N PRO A 427 2.23 -9.15 -1.14
CA PRO A 427 3.02 -8.22 -1.96
C PRO A 427 2.16 -7.01 -2.39
N PRO A 428 2.76 -5.87 -2.73
CA PRO A 428 4.18 -5.54 -2.57
C PRO A 428 4.54 -5.31 -1.09
N TYR A 429 5.82 -5.04 -0.83
CA TYR A 429 6.39 -4.99 0.51
C TYR A 429 6.94 -3.60 0.87
N LEU A 430 7.17 -3.42 2.17
CA LEU A 430 7.45 -2.16 2.86
C LEU A 430 6.20 -1.26 2.97
N HIS A 431 6.26 -0.26 3.84
CA HIS A 431 5.12 0.59 4.19
C HIS A 431 4.49 1.37 3.03
N ASP A 432 5.23 1.57 1.93
CA ASP A 432 4.77 2.27 0.72
C ASP A 432 4.71 1.39 -0.53
N GLY A 433 4.91 0.08 -0.38
CA GLY A 433 4.84 -0.88 -1.48
C GLY A 433 5.97 -0.77 -2.52
N ARG A 434 7.11 -0.14 -2.18
CA ARG A 434 8.22 0.03 -3.13
C ARG A 434 8.97 -1.27 -3.47
N LEU A 435 8.82 -2.33 -2.68
CA LEU A 435 9.55 -3.59 -2.86
C LEU A 435 8.61 -4.64 -3.46
N LEU A 436 8.76 -4.96 -4.74
CA LEU A 436 7.76 -5.77 -5.47
C LEU A 436 7.80 -7.27 -5.14
N THR A 437 8.91 -7.76 -4.57
CA THR A 437 9.13 -9.17 -4.24
C THR A 437 9.81 -9.36 -2.89
N LEU A 438 9.76 -10.58 -2.34
CA LEU A 438 10.53 -10.91 -1.13
C LEU A 438 12.04 -10.80 -1.39
N GLU A 439 12.48 -11.10 -2.61
CA GLU A 439 13.84 -10.90 -3.07
C GLU A 439 14.24 -9.42 -3.05
N ASP A 440 13.39 -8.50 -3.51
CA ASP A 440 13.61 -7.04 -3.36
C ASP A 440 13.73 -6.65 -1.89
N THR A 441 12.92 -7.28 -1.03
CA THR A 441 12.95 -7.02 0.41
C THR A 441 14.28 -7.44 1.02
N VAL A 442 14.72 -8.67 0.78
CA VAL A 442 16.01 -9.15 1.30
C VAL A 442 17.17 -8.34 0.73
N GLU A 443 17.14 -7.94 -0.55
CA GLU A 443 18.18 -7.09 -1.14
C GLU A 443 18.19 -5.68 -0.53
N PHE A 444 17.02 -5.09 -0.32
CA PHE A 444 16.89 -3.79 0.34
C PHE A 444 17.50 -3.84 1.73
N PHE A 445 17.10 -4.78 2.58
CA PHE A 445 17.64 -4.89 3.94
C PHE A 445 19.12 -5.29 3.96
N ASN A 446 19.59 -6.10 3.01
CA ASN A 446 21.03 -6.39 2.86
C ASN A 446 21.85 -5.10 2.66
N LEU A 447 21.38 -4.19 1.81
CA LEU A 447 22.03 -2.91 1.58
C LEU A 447 21.86 -1.95 2.76
N ILE A 448 20.64 -1.78 3.27
CA ILE A 448 20.33 -0.81 4.32
C ILE A 448 20.92 -1.21 5.68
N MET A 449 21.11 -2.49 5.95
CA MET A 449 21.71 -2.98 7.20
C MET A 449 23.19 -3.37 7.03
N GLU A 450 23.78 -3.15 5.84
CA GLU A 450 25.20 -3.36 5.56
C GLU A 450 25.67 -4.81 5.85
N LEU A 451 24.77 -5.78 5.61
CA LEU A 451 24.90 -7.17 6.08
C LEU A 451 25.89 -8.03 5.28
N ASN A 452 26.27 -7.59 4.07
CA ASN A 452 27.17 -8.31 3.18
C ASN A 452 26.76 -9.79 2.97
N LEU A 453 25.47 -10.01 2.71
CA LEU A 453 24.94 -11.33 2.41
C LEU A 453 25.34 -11.78 0.99
N THR A 454 25.72 -13.04 0.89
CA THR A 454 25.96 -13.72 -0.39
C THR A 454 24.65 -14.01 -1.12
N GLU A 455 24.74 -14.31 -2.42
CA GLU A 455 23.57 -14.72 -3.21
C GLU A 455 22.85 -15.94 -2.65
N GLN A 456 23.61 -16.90 -2.09
CA GLN A 456 23.02 -18.11 -1.50
C GLN A 456 22.29 -17.79 -0.19
N GLU A 457 22.89 -16.96 0.66
CA GLU A 457 22.28 -16.55 1.93
C GLU A 457 20.97 -15.80 1.69
N LYS A 458 20.93 -14.88 0.71
CA LYS A 458 19.71 -14.16 0.35
C LYS A 458 18.60 -15.12 -0.12
N LYS A 459 18.93 -16.11 -0.96
CA LYS A 459 17.98 -17.13 -1.42
C LYS A 459 17.45 -17.99 -0.26
N ASP A 460 18.33 -18.40 0.65
CA ASP A 460 17.94 -19.21 1.81
C ASP A 460 17.00 -18.41 2.73
N ILE A 461 17.27 -17.12 2.98
CA ILE A 461 16.37 -16.24 3.76
C ILE A 461 14.99 -16.13 3.08
N VAL A 462 14.93 -15.89 1.77
CA VAL A 462 13.66 -15.83 1.04
C VAL A 462 12.90 -17.17 1.14
N ALA A 463 13.60 -18.29 1.05
CA ALA A 463 12.99 -19.61 1.20
C ALA A 463 12.34 -19.77 2.59
N PHE A 464 13.01 -19.31 3.65
CA PHE A 464 12.44 -19.27 5.00
C PHE A 464 11.26 -18.32 5.13
N MET A 465 11.36 -17.08 4.63
CA MET A 465 10.27 -16.10 4.67
C MET A 465 8.99 -16.60 3.98
N ARG A 466 9.12 -17.43 2.94
CA ARG A 466 7.98 -18.10 2.27
C ARG A 466 7.30 -19.18 3.13
N GLN A 467 7.86 -19.57 4.26
CA GLN A 467 7.24 -20.49 5.21
C GLN A 467 6.58 -19.79 6.40
N LEU A 468 6.78 -18.47 6.53
CA LEU A 468 6.12 -17.64 7.53
C LEU A 468 4.68 -17.34 7.13
#